data_AF-A0A5P8M8V0-F1
#
_entry.id   AF-A0A5P8M8V0-F1
#
_cell.length_a   1.000
_cell.length_b   1.000
_cell.length_c   1.000
_cell.angle_alpha   90.00
_cell.angle_beta   90.00
_cell.angle_gamma   90.00
#
_symmetry.space_group_name_H-M   'P 1'
#
loop_
_entity.id
_entity.type
_entity.pdbx_description
1 polymer ?
#
loop_
_entity_poly.entity_id
_entity_poly.type
_entity_poly.pdbx_seq_one_letter_code
_entity_poly.pdbx_strand_id
1 'polypeptide(L)'
;MKMKTQSRFVEVASLLTVKNNQFLSDGKPFFWLADTCWSAFTNISESDWHYYLDQRQRQGFNVVQINVLRQWDASGSSLDIDPFPIVKTDQGYFYDYSVINSEYFDRAERMLQDVVNHGMTPALVLLWSNYVPGTWASKLARNNLFTYNHLADYVTYVTRRFAKFHPVYFISGDTDFPTDETVRYYQRVLTTAQENDHQALYSFHIKGRLQEIPEEFRETTDFFSYQSGHNLAGQATAYTIPQTLLKMGYSKPIVNTEPCYEQISYSRNLYGRYRPENVRQAAWSAVLSGASAGITYGAHGIWSWHTTGASFGIVEGEGFDTPFDWRDALKFPGATDMTLLKTVMQRYFIKGCLPISEPVAEKPSIRAANDRDGDAYVIYVPTNTVLDLTQMTGMNRANARITVLDLDSKQVEHGVWMTSNKMALSSALSDSLVVVQRMEDNQNVQ
;
A
#
# COMPACT_ATOMS: atom_id res chain seq x y z
N MET A 1 37.34 29.63 -2.18
CA MET A 1 36.91 28.22 -2.10
C MET A 1 35.60 28.11 -2.89
N LYS A 2 35.66 27.67 -4.16
CA LYS A 2 34.47 27.63 -5.05
C LYS A 2 33.56 26.48 -4.62
N MET A 3 32.32 26.78 -4.22
CA MET A 3 31.26 25.78 -4.07
C MET A 3 31.07 25.07 -5.41
N LYS A 4 31.32 23.75 -5.43
CA LYS A 4 30.89 22.90 -6.53
C LYS A 4 29.37 22.80 -6.44
N THR A 5 28.66 23.44 -7.36
CA THR A 5 27.29 23.08 -7.70
C THR A 5 27.29 21.61 -8.13
N GLN A 6 26.72 20.75 -7.29
CA GLN A 6 26.37 19.38 -7.67
C GLN A 6 25.33 19.48 -8.79
N SER A 7 25.70 19.03 -9.98
CA SER A 7 24.76 18.72 -11.05
C SER A 7 23.75 17.72 -10.48
N ARG A 8 22.51 18.14 -10.20
CA ARG A 8 21.40 17.22 -9.93
C ARG A 8 21.19 16.43 -11.22
N PHE A 9 21.62 15.17 -11.24
CA PHE A 9 21.15 14.23 -12.25
C PHE A 9 19.63 14.17 -12.09
N VAL A 10 18.90 14.52 -13.15
CA VAL A 10 17.46 14.27 -13.19
C VAL A 10 17.30 12.76 -13.32
N GLU A 11 16.75 12.13 -12.28
CA GLU A 11 16.47 10.70 -12.31
C GLU A 11 15.36 10.46 -13.35
N VAL A 12 15.57 9.51 -14.25
CA VAL A 12 14.55 9.09 -15.21
C VAL A 12 13.63 8.13 -14.48
N ALA A 13 12.32 8.38 -14.50
CA ALA A 13 11.35 7.47 -13.89
C ALA A 13 11.49 6.08 -14.50
N SER A 14 11.50 5.04 -13.67
CA SER A 14 11.49 3.65 -14.16
C SER A 14 10.06 3.23 -14.49
N LEU A 15 9.88 2.65 -15.68
CA LEU A 15 8.61 2.08 -16.09
C LEU A 15 8.38 0.75 -15.35
N LEU A 16 7.22 0.63 -14.69
CA LEU A 16 6.79 -0.63 -14.10
C LEU A 16 6.05 -1.48 -15.15
N THR A 17 6.33 -2.77 -15.16
CA THR A 17 5.63 -3.76 -15.99
C THR A 17 5.21 -4.96 -15.14
N VAL A 18 4.29 -5.78 -15.66
CA VAL A 18 3.83 -6.99 -14.98
C VAL A 18 4.35 -8.24 -15.69
N LYS A 19 4.84 -9.20 -14.91
CA LYS A 19 5.16 -10.54 -15.39
C LYS A 19 4.72 -11.57 -14.36
N ASN A 20 3.81 -12.47 -14.77
CA ASN A 20 3.13 -13.38 -13.85
C ASN A 20 2.45 -12.60 -12.70
N ASN A 21 2.72 -12.96 -11.46
CA ASN A 21 2.20 -12.33 -10.26
C ASN A 21 3.15 -11.28 -9.63
N GLN A 22 4.12 -10.75 -10.39
CA GLN A 22 5.12 -9.79 -9.90
C GLN A 22 5.15 -8.52 -10.75
N PHE A 23 5.52 -7.40 -10.12
CA PHE A 23 5.96 -6.21 -10.84
C PHE A 23 7.44 -6.32 -11.19
N LEU A 24 7.82 -5.70 -12.30
CA LEU A 24 9.20 -5.51 -12.72
C LEU A 24 9.47 -4.02 -12.93
N SER A 25 10.61 -3.56 -12.44
CA SER A 25 11.19 -2.25 -12.76
C SER A 25 12.42 -2.49 -13.62
N ASP A 26 12.38 -2.01 -14.87
CA ASP A 26 13.45 -2.22 -15.86
C ASP A 26 13.89 -3.69 -15.97
N GLY A 27 12.91 -4.60 -15.96
CA GLY A 27 13.10 -6.05 -16.07
C GLY A 27 13.53 -6.77 -14.79
N LYS A 28 13.75 -6.05 -13.68
CA LYS A 28 14.12 -6.62 -12.38
C LYS A 28 12.92 -6.71 -11.43
N PRO A 29 12.82 -7.75 -10.58
CA PRO A 29 11.74 -7.86 -9.60
C PRO A 29 11.58 -6.61 -8.74
N PHE A 30 10.36 -6.09 -8.71
CA PHE A 30 9.98 -4.90 -7.94
C PHE A 30 8.95 -5.32 -6.89
N PHE A 31 9.33 -5.22 -5.62
CA PHE A 31 8.39 -5.36 -4.51
C PHE A 31 7.83 -3.97 -4.18
N TRP A 32 6.52 -3.81 -4.32
CA TRP A 32 5.83 -2.56 -4.02
C TRP A 32 5.81 -2.34 -2.50
N LEU A 33 6.54 -1.32 -2.05
CA LEU A 33 6.50 -0.79 -0.70
C LEU A 33 6.11 0.69 -0.78
N ALA A 34 4.82 0.94 -0.58
CA ALA A 34 4.28 2.29 -0.67
C ALA A 34 3.98 2.90 0.70
N ASP A 35 3.99 4.23 0.76
CA ASP A 35 3.35 4.98 1.85
C ASP A 35 2.08 5.67 1.36
N THR A 36 1.10 5.80 2.26
CA THR A 36 -0.18 6.48 2.00
C THR A 36 -0.08 7.97 2.30
N CYS A 37 -0.06 8.81 1.27
CA CYS A 37 -0.02 10.27 1.38
C CYS A 37 -1.15 10.93 0.57
N TRP A 38 -2.41 10.61 0.90
CA TRP A 38 -3.57 10.98 0.09
C TRP A 38 -3.68 12.48 -0.19
N SER A 39 -3.42 13.32 0.81
CA SER A 39 -3.63 14.77 0.72
C SER A 39 -2.43 15.58 0.19
N ALA A 40 -1.46 14.93 -0.46
CA ALA A 40 -0.18 15.55 -0.80
C ALA A 40 -0.29 16.91 -1.52
N PHE A 41 -1.07 16.95 -2.61
CA PHE A 41 -1.14 18.13 -3.47
C PHE A 41 -1.91 19.32 -2.87
N THR A 42 -2.80 19.08 -1.90
CA THR A 42 -3.61 20.14 -1.27
C THR A 42 -3.07 20.61 0.08
N ASN A 43 -2.31 19.77 0.78
CA ASN A 43 -1.99 19.99 2.20
C ASN A 43 -0.51 20.18 2.51
N ILE A 44 0.39 19.66 1.66
CA ILE A 44 1.81 19.60 1.99
C ILE A 44 2.54 20.76 1.35
N SER A 45 3.29 21.56 2.11
CA SER A 45 4.17 22.58 1.52
C SER A 45 5.30 21.92 0.71
N GLU A 46 5.85 22.57 -0.33
CA GLU A 46 6.95 21.96 -1.11
C GLU A 46 8.18 21.64 -0.23
N SER A 47 8.47 22.47 0.79
CA SER A 47 9.55 22.19 1.75
C SER A 47 9.28 20.96 2.63
N ASP A 48 8.05 20.82 3.14
CA ASP A 48 7.72 19.66 3.96
C ASP A 48 7.62 18.38 3.10
N TRP A 49 7.26 18.51 1.82
CA TRP A 49 7.25 17.41 0.86
C TRP A 49 8.64 16.82 0.67
N HIS A 50 9.65 17.66 0.45
CA HIS A 50 11.04 17.20 0.40
C HIS A 50 11.45 16.50 1.70
N TYR A 51 11.13 17.07 2.85
CA TYR A 51 11.46 16.45 4.13
C TYR A 51 10.78 15.08 4.30
N TYR A 52 9.51 14.96 3.89
CA TYR A 52 8.80 13.69 3.86
C TYR A 52 9.48 12.66 2.94
N LEU A 53 9.78 13.03 1.69
CA LEU A 53 10.40 12.13 0.72
C LEU A 53 11.81 11.70 1.15
N ASP A 54 12.60 12.60 1.72
CA ASP A 54 13.92 12.29 2.31
C ASP A 54 13.82 11.18 3.35
N GLN A 55 12.82 11.24 4.25
CA GLN A 55 12.62 10.21 5.27
C GLN A 55 12.14 8.90 4.66
N ARG A 56 11.17 8.93 3.73
CA ARG A 56 10.64 7.71 3.10
C ARG A 56 11.66 7.01 2.22
N GLN A 57 12.51 7.76 1.54
CA GLN A 57 13.66 7.20 0.81
C GLN A 57 14.62 6.47 1.77
N ARG A 58 14.97 7.08 2.92
CA ARG A 58 15.83 6.43 3.95
C ARG A 58 15.20 5.18 4.55
N GLN A 59 13.87 5.16 4.64
CA GLN A 59 13.09 4.00 5.08
C GLN A 59 12.83 3.01 3.93
N GLY A 60 13.41 3.21 2.75
CA GLY A 60 13.38 2.23 1.64
C GLY A 60 12.04 2.10 0.91
N PHE A 61 11.11 3.03 1.14
CA PHE A 61 9.88 3.14 0.33
C PHE A 61 10.25 3.41 -1.12
N ASN A 62 9.49 2.82 -2.04
CA ASN A 62 9.70 2.96 -3.48
C ASN A 62 8.44 3.37 -4.23
N VAL A 63 7.33 3.63 -3.52
CA VAL A 63 6.07 4.09 -4.09
C VAL A 63 5.41 5.10 -3.13
N VAL A 64 4.70 6.09 -3.66
CA VAL A 64 3.87 7.00 -2.85
C VAL A 64 2.47 7.06 -3.42
N GLN A 65 1.47 6.72 -2.62
CA GLN A 65 0.07 6.79 -3.04
C GLN A 65 -0.49 8.19 -2.74
N ILE A 66 -1.06 8.85 -3.77
CA ILE A 66 -1.48 10.24 -3.73
C ILE A 66 -2.83 10.40 -4.42
N ASN A 67 -3.73 11.20 -3.85
CA ASN A 67 -4.92 11.63 -4.58
C ASN A 67 -4.60 12.83 -5.46
N VAL A 68 -4.97 12.73 -6.73
CA VAL A 68 -4.80 13.86 -7.65
C VAL A 68 -5.75 15.00 -7.29
N LEU A 69 -6.95 14.68 -6.80
CA LEU A 69 -7.94 15.62 -6.29
C LEU A 69 -7.91 15.69 -4.76
N ARG A 70 -8.53 16.74 -4.22
CA ARG A 70 -8.65 16.95 -2.77
C ARG A 70 -9.24 15.73 -2.07
N GLN A 71 -8.54 15.24 -1.04
CA GLN A 71 -9.04 14.20 -0.16
C GLN A 71 -10.13 14.78 0.77
N TRP A 72 -11.28 14.11 0.81
CA TRP A 72 -12.50 14.63 1.45
C TRP A 72 -12.41 14.76 2.98
N ASP A 73 -11.57 13.95 3.61
CA ASP A 73 -11.31 13.91 5.06
C ASP A 73 -9.89 14.37 5.44
N ALA A 74 -9.23 15.12 4.54
CA ALA A 74 -7.95 15.74 4.83
C ALA A 74 -8.03 16.71 6.03
N SER A 75 -6.89 16.95 6.68
CA SER A 75 -6.81 17.97 7.72
C SER A 75 -6.95 19.38 7.11
N GLY A 76 -7.30 20.36 7.95
CA GLY A 76 -7.25 21.76 7.57
C GLY A 76 -5.84 22.16 7.12
N SER A 77 -5.77 22.95 6.04
CA SER A 77 -4.53 23.42 5.44
C SER A 77 -4.63 24.93 5.21
N SER A 78 -3.50 25.63 5.40
CA SER A 78 -3.37 27.07 5.10
C SER A 78 -2.90 27.35 3.67
N LEU A 79 -2.63 26.32 2.86
CA LEU A 79 -2.12 26.51 1.50
C LEU A 79 -3.19 27.08 0.56
N ASP A 80 -4.47 26.75 0.79
CA ASP A 80 -5.63 27.18 0.01
C ASP A 80 -5.45 27.02 -1.52
N ILE A 81 -4.98 25.84 -1.93
CA ILE A 81 -4.75 25.47 -3.33
C ILE A 81 -5.69 24.33 -3.70
N ASP A 82 -6.42 24.50 -4.80
CA ASP A 82 -7.45 23.57 -5.28
C ASP A 82 -7.32 23.27 -6.78
N PRO A 83 -7.70 22.06 -7.24
CA PRO A 83 -7.57 21.63 -8.64
C PRO A 83 -8.51 22.36 -9.62
N PHE A 84 -9.57 22.98 -9.11
CA PHE A 84 -10.57 23.72 -9.87
C PHE A 84 -10.97 24.98 -9.09
N PRO A 85 -11.51 26.03 -9.75
CA PRO A 85 -12.16 27.14 -9.07
C PRO A 85 -13.22 26.63 -8.09
N ILE A 86 -13.19 27.18 -6.88
CA ILE A 86 -13.96 26.70 -5.73
C ILE A 86 -14.85 27.82 -5.18
N VAL A 87 -16.09 27.46 -4.86
CA VAL A 87 -17.00 28.28 -4.05
C VAL A 87 -17.27 27.55 -2.74
N LYS A 88 -16.85 28.14 -1.61
CA LYS A 88 -17.07 27.58 -0.27
C LYS A 88 -18.34 28.17 0.34
N THR A 89 -19.12 27.33 1.01
CA THR A 89 -20.34 27.69 1.75
C THR A 89 -20.32 27.01 3.12
N ASP A 90 -21.25 27.39 4.00
CA ASP A 90 -21.39 26.73 5.31
C ASP A 90 -21.71 25.23 5.19
N GLN A 91 -22.29 24.83 4.05
CA GLN A 91 -22.70 23.44 3.78
C GLN A 91 -21.62 22.62 3.08
N GLY A 92 -20.54 23.25 2.59
CA GLY A 92 -19.52 22.55 1.84
C GLY A 92 -18.79 23.39 0.82
N TYR A 93 -18.39 22.78 -0.28
CA TYR A 93 -17.73 23.47 -1.38
C TYR A 93 -18.14 22.92 -2.75
N PHE A 94 -18.07 23.78 -3.75
CA PHE A 94 -18.47 23.50 -5.12
C PHE A 94 -17.31 23.83 -6.05
N TYR A 95 -16.90 22.83 -6.84
CA TYR A 95 -15.95 23.04 -7.93
C TYR A 95 -16.65 23.32 -9.25
N ASP A 96 -16.08 24.24 -10.02
CA ASP A 96 -16.35 24.36 -11.45
C ASP A 96 -15.40 23.45 -12.24
N TYR A 97 -15.86 22.22 -12.52
CA TYR A 97 -15.06 21.22 -13.24
C TYR A 97 -14.79 21.57 -14.72
N SER A 98 -15.38 22.64 -15.25
CA SER A 98 -15.10 23.09 -16.62
C SER A 98 -13.80 23.89 -16.73
N VAL A 99 -13.22 24.32 -15.60
CA VAL A 99 -12.03 25.18 -15.57
C VAL A 99 -10.94 24.51 -14.74
N ILE A 100 -9.93 23.94 -15.41
CA ILE A 100 -8.77 23.35 -14.75
C ILE A 100 -7.87 24.46 -14.19
N ASN A 101 -7.50 24.37 -12.90
CA ASN A 101 -6.51 25.27 -12.31
C ASN A 101 -5.08 24.82 -12.66
N SER A 102 -4.46 25.42 -13.67
CA SER A 102 -3.11 25.03 -14.10
C SER A 102 -2.05 25.21 -13.02
N GLU A 103 -2.16 26.19 -12.12
CA GLU A 103 -1.18 26.44 -11.06
C GLU A 103 -1.12 25.28 -10.05
N TYR A 104 -2.28 24.69 -9.72
CA TYR A 104 -2.36 23.48 -8.90
C TYR A 104 -1.62 22.31 -9.57
N PHE A 105 -1.83 22.10 -10.87
CA PHE A 105 -1.21 21.00 -11.58
C PHE A 105 0.27 21.23 -11.91
N ASP A 106 0.70 22.49 -12.07
CA ASP A 106 2.12 22.86 -12.14
C ASP A 106 2.83 22.53 -10.83
N ARG A 107 2.15 22.77 -9.70
CA ARG A 107 2.64 22.38 -8.36
C ARG A 107 2.69 20.86 -8.20
N ALA A 108 1.62 20.16 -8.53
CA ALA A 108 1.58 18.71 -8.48
C ALA A 108 2.67 18.08 -9.36
N GLU A 109 2.94 18.65 -10.53
CA GLU A 109 4.02 18.21 -11.41
C GLU A 109 5.41 18.35 -10.76
N ARG A 110 5.70 19.48 -10.10
CA ARG A 110 6.96 19.64 -9.35
C ARG A 110 7.08 18.60 -8.23
N MET A 111 6.01 18.40 -7.48
CA MET A 111 5.99 17.40 -6.40
C MET A 111 6.19 15.97 -6.93
N LEU A 112 5.64 15.63 -8.09
CA LEU A 112 5.84 14.33 -8.73
C LEU A 112 7.26 14.16 -9.26
N GLN A 113 7.85 15.22 -9.80
CA GLN A 113 9.27 15.22 -10.15
C GLN A 113 10.13 14.92 -8.92
N ASP A 114 9.76 15.44 -7.74
CA ASP A 114 10.46 15.12 -6.51
C ASP A 114 10.29 13.66 -6.11
N VAL A 115 9.11 13.05 -6.24
CA VAL A 115 8.91 11.60 -6.01
C VAL A 115 9.89 10.80 -6.86
N VAL A 116 9.97 11.11 -8.16
CA VAL A 116 10.88 10.43 -9.10
C VAL A 116 12.35 10.67 -8.74
N ASN A 117 12.73 11.90 -8.36
CA ASN A 117 14.10 12.23 -7.93
C ASN A 117 14.54 11.51 -6.64
N HIS A 118 13.60 10.92 -5.90
CA HIS A 118 13.89 10.10 -4.73
C HIS A 118 13.85 8.59 -5.04
N GLY A 119 13.82 8.21 -6.33
CA GLY A 119 13.77 6.80 -6.75
C GLY A 119 12.44 6.11 -6.42
N MET A 120 11.35 6.88 -6.31
CA MET A 120 10.02 6.37 -5.99
C MET A 120 9.07 6.50 -7.18
N THR A 121 8.11 5.57 -7.29
CA THR A 121 7.04 5.62 -8.29
C THR A 121 5.80 6.32 -7.72
N PRO A 122 5.23 7.33 -8.38
CA PRO A 122 3.95 7.88 -7.97
C PRO A 122 2.79 6.94 -8.31
N ALA A 123 1.94 6.65 -7.32
CA ALA A 123 0.69 5.91 -7.49
C ALA A 123 -0.49 6.88 -7.31
N LEU A 124 -1.17 7.20 -8.40
CA LEU A 124 -2.11 8.31 -8.49
C LEU A 124 -3.55 7.82 -8.51
N VAL A 125 -4.35 8.25 -7.52
CA VAL A 125 -5.80 8.06 -7.54
C VAL A 125 -6.44 9.17 -8.37
N LEU A 126 -7.10 8.78 -9.46
CA LEU A 126 -7.71 9.70 -10.42
C LEU A 126 -9.05 10.26 -9.94
N LEU A 127 -9.91 9.43 -9.36
CA LEU A 127 -11.24 9.86 -8.93
C LEU A 127 -11.69 9.11 -7.66
N TRP A 128 -11.66 9.80 -6.53
CA TRP A 128 -12.11 9.21 -5.26
C TRP A 128 -13.64 9.12 -5.18
N SER A 129 -14.17 8.19 -4.38
CA SER A 129 -15.60 7.87 -4.35
C SER A 129 -16.51 9.03 -3.93
N ASN A 130 -16.02 10.05 -3.22
CA ASN A 130 -16.79 11.24 -2.85
C ASN A 130 -17.19 12.11 -4.06
N TYR A 131 -16.52 11.94 -5.21
CA TYR A 131 -16.82 12.65 -6.44
C TYR A 131 -17.83 11.89 -7.34
N VAL A 132 -18.21 10.66 -6.97
CA VAL A 132 -18.97 9.75 -7.84
C VAL A 132 -20.38 9.52 -7.27
N PRO A 133 -21.46 9.63 -8.08
CA PRO A 133 -22.83 9.38 -7.61
C PRO A 133 -23.01 7.98 -7.03
N GLY A 134 -23.89 7.86 -6.03
CA GLY A 134 -24.35 6.58 -5.49
C GLY A 134 -23.43 5.92 -4.46
N THR A 135 -22.15 6.28 -4.43
CA THR A 135 -21.16 5.77 -3.48
C THR A 135 -21.52 6.10 -2.03
N TRP A 136 -20.90 5.41 -1.07
CA TRP A 136 -21.09 5.75 0.36
C TRP A 136 -20.46 7.11 0.71
N ALA A 137 -19.27 7.43 0.18
CA ALA A 137 -18.57 8.66 0.50
C ALA A 137 -19.27 9.91 -0.04
N SER A 138 -19.91 9.84 -1.21
CA SER A 138 -20.67 10.97 -1.77
C SER A 138 -21.87 11.39 -0.92
N LYS A 139 -22.33 10.53 0.00
CA LYS A 139 -23.41 10.83 0.95
C LYS A 139 -22.93 11.57 2.19
N LEU A 140 -21.64 11.52 2.49
CA LEU A 140 -21.02 12.10 3.69
C LEU A 140 -20.17 13.32 3.37
N ALA A 141 -19.50 13.30 2.21
CA ALA A 141 -18.62 14.37 1.79
C ALA A 141 -19.42 15.65 1.47
N ARG A 142 -18.75 16.79 1.65
CA ARG A 142 -19.34 18.12 1.50
C ARG A 142 -18.98 18.78 0.17
N ASN A 143 -18.66 18.00 -0.86
CA ASN A 143 -18.35 18.48 -2.20
C ASN A 143 -19.49 18.17 -3.19
N ASN A 144 -19.56 18.92 -4.29
CA ASN A 144 -20.37 18.51 -5.44
C ASN A 144 -19.75 17.30 -6.16
N LEU A 145 -20.60 16.46 -6.74
CA LEU A 145 -20.19 15.34 -7.59
C LEU A 145 -19.46 15.85 -8.84
N PHE A 146 -18.50 15.07 -9.33
CA PHE A 146 -17.85 15.36 -10.61
C PHE A 146 -18.90 15.31 -11.73
N THR A 147 -18.91 16.30 -12.61
CA THR A 147 -19.86 16.28 -13.73
C THR A 147 -19.38 15.28 -14.78
N TYR A 148 -20.22 14.31 -15.15
CA TYR A 148 -19.87 13.25 -16.11
C TYR A 148 -19.21 13.77 -17.40
N ASN A 149 -19.72 14.87 -17.96
CA ASN A 149 -19.22 15.44 -19.21
C ASN A 149 -17.77 15.98 -19.11
N HIS A 150 -17.33 16.41 -17.93
CA HIS A 150 -15.98 16.95 -17.72
C HIS A 150 -14.96 15.89 -17.31
N LEU A 151 -15.37 14.64 -17.05
CA LEU A 151 -14.46 13.57 -16.63
C LEU A 151 -13.36 13.33 -17.66
N ALA A 152 -13.71 13.28 -18.94
CA ALA A 152 -12.74 12.98 -19.98
C ALA A 152 -11.70 14.08 -20.13
N ASP A 153 -12.11 15.35 -20.02
CA ASP A 153 -11.20 16.50 -20.13
C ASP A 153 -10.20 16.51 -18.97
N TYR A 154 -10.69 16.30 -17.74
CA TYR A 154 -9.85 16.18 -16.55
C TYR A 154 -8.88 14.99 -16.64
N VAL A 155 -9.37 13.79 -16.94
CA VAL A 155 -8.53 12.58 -16.99
C VAL A 155 -7.49 12.69 -18.10
N THR A 156 -7.87 13.21 -19.27
CA THR A 156 -6.95 13.49 -20.38
C THR A 156 -5.85 14.46 -19.95
N TYR A 157 -6.23 15.54 -19.27
CA TYR A 157 -5.27 16.55 -18.81
C TYR A 157 -4.25 15.95 -17.83
N VAL A 158 -4.71 15.21 -16.82
CA VAL A 158 -3.85 14.59 -15.80
C VAL A 158 -2.93 13.54 -16.40
N THR A 159 -3.47 12.61 -17.19
CA THR A 159 -2.70 11.47 -17.70
C THR A 159 -1.66 11.91 -18.71
N ARG A 160 -1.99 12.78 -19.66
CA ARG A 160 -1.00 13.35 -20.59
C ARG A 160 0.10 14.11 -19.88
N ARG A 161 -0.26 14.90 -18.86
CA ARG A 161 0.72 15.73 -18.15
C ARG A 161 1.68 14.89 -17.32
N PHE A 162 1.18 13.86 -16.65
CA PHE A 162 1.95 13.08 -15.69
C PHE A 162 2.56 11.79 -16.25
N ALA A 163 2.24 11.39 -17.50
CA ALA A 163 2.79 10.20 -18.15
C ALA A 163 4.34 10.13 -18.12
N LYS A 164 5.02 11.27 -18.20
CA LYS A 164 6.49 11.35 -18.13
C LYS A 164 7.11 10.85 -16.81
N PHE A 165 6.29 10.70 -15.76
CA PHE A 165 6.71 10.18 -14.47
C PHE A 165 6.47 8.67 -14.32
N HIS A 166 5.98 8.00 -15.38
CA HIS A 166 5.59 6.58 -15.38
C HIS A 166 4.76 6.17 -14.14
N PRO A 167 3.66 6.88 -13.84
CA PRO A 167 2.85 6.59 -12.68
C PRO A 167 2.14 5.24 -12.79
N VAL A 168 1.70 4.74 -11.64
CA VAL A 168 0.63 3.74 -11.55
C VAL A 168 -0.67 4.45 -11.27
N TYR A 169 -1.75 4.11 -11.97
CA TYR A 169 -3.04 4.75 -11.79
C TYR A 169 -4.02 3.86 -11.02
N PHE A 170 -4.57 4.41 -9.95
CA PHE A 170 -5.81 3.93 -9.36
C PHE A 170 -6.98 4.70 -9.96
N ILE A 171 -7.86 3.99 -10.66
CA ILE A 171 -9.03 4.59 -11.32
C ILE A 171 -10.01 5.17 -10.29
N SER A 172 -10.14 4.48 -9.15
CA SER A 172 -11.05 4.80 -8.07
C SER A 172 -10.32 5.07 -6.76
N GLY A 173 -11.05 5.52 -5.75
CA GLY A 173 -10.64 5.58 -4.34
C GLY A 173 -11.78 5.16 -3.42
N ASP A 174 -11.54 4.18 -2.53
CA ASP A 174 -12.46 3.67 -1.50
C ASP A 174 -13.91 3.43 -1.99
N THR A 175 -14.08 2.73 -3.12
CA THR A 175 -15.38 2.56 -3.79
C THR A 175 -15.96 1.14 -3.68
N ASP A 176 -17.29 1.02 -3.70
CA ASP A 176 -18.06 -0.23 -3.62
C ASP A 176 -19.00 -0.50 -4.81
N PHE A 177 -18.86 0.25 -5.92
CA PHE A 177 -19.60 0.05 -7.17
C PHE A 177 -21.12 -0.22 -7.02
N PRO A 178 -21.88 0.60 -6.25
CA PRO A 178 -23.23 0.24 -5.85
C PRO A 178 -24.29 0.34 -6.96
N THR A 179 -23.98 1.00 -8.08
CA THR A 179 -24.92 1.25 -9.18
C THR A 179 -24.24 1.22 -10.54
N ASP A 180 -25.00 0.94 -11.60
CA ASP A 180 -24.54 1.04 -13.00
C ASP A 180 -24.00 2.43 -13.35
N GLU A 181 -24.57 3.47 -12.74
CA GLU A 181 -24.05 4.83 -12.90
C GLU A 181 -22.66 4.98 -12.28
N THR A 182 -22.41 4.41 -11.11
CA THR A 182 -21.08 4.39 -10.49
C THR A 182 -20.07 3.70 -11.41
N VAL A 183 -20.44 2.51 -11.91
CA VAL A 183 -19.60 1.74 -12.83
C VAL A 183 -19.33 2.54 -14.11
N ARG A 184 -20.33 3.19 -14.68
CA ARG A 184 -20.19 4.05 -15.86
C ARG A 184 -19.20 5.20 -15.66
N TYR A 185 -19.20 5.84 -14.48
CA TYR A 185 -18.23 6.89 -14.15
C TYR A 185 -16.80 6.35 -14.17
N TYR A 186 -16.54 5.24 -13.49
CA TYR A 186 -15.18 4.69 -13.46
C TYR A 186 -14.75 4.06 -14.78
N GLN A 187 -15.67 3.47 -15.56
CA GLN A 187 -15.37 3.02 -16.91
C GLN A 187 -14.91 4.18 -17.79
N ARG A 188 -15.56 5.36 -17.67
CA ARG A 188 -15.14 6.57 -18.40
C ARG A 188 -13.74 7.01 -17.99
N VAL A 189 -13.41 6.99 -16.70
CA VAL A 189 -12.07 7.31 -16.18
C VAL A 189 -11.02 6.31 -16.69
N LEU A 190 -11.28 5.01 -16.58
CA LEU A 190 -10.38 3.95 -17.03
C LEU A 190 -10.08 4.06 -18.52
N THR A 191 -11.11 4.11 -19.37
CA THR A 191 -10.93 4.17 -20.83
C THR A 191 -10.18 5.42 -21.24
N THR A 192 -10.56 6.60 -20.72
CA THR A 192 -9.86 7.84 -21.07
C THR A 192 -8.42 7.85 -20.57
N ALA A 193 -8.12 7.24 -19.42
CA ALA A 193 -6.75 7.17 -18.94
C ALA A 193 -5.89 6.26 -19.85
N GLN A 194 -6.38 5.07 -20.18
CA GLN A 194 -5.68 4.12 -21.07
C GLN A 194 -5.45 4.68 -22.49
N GLU A 195 -6.38 5.49 -23.00
CA GLU A 195 -6.23 6.19 -24.29
C GLU A 195 -5.09 7.23 -24.31
N ASN A 196 -4.75 7.78 -23.14
CA ASN A 196 -3.78 8.88 -23.02
C ASN A 196 -2.44 8.47 -22.40
N ASP A 197 -2.39 7.34 -21.68
CA ASP A 197 -1.16 6.73 -21.17
C ASP A 197 -1.25 5.19 -21.20
N HIS A 198 -1.01 4.60 -22.37
CA HIS A 198 -1.08 3.15 -22.58
C HIS A 198 0.08 2.37 -21.94
N GLN A 199 1.10 3.04 -21.41
CA GLN A 199 2.27 2.41 -20.81
C GLN A 199 2.14 2.25 -19.29
N ALA A 200 1.31 3.08 -18.65
CA ALA A 200 1.04 2.99 -17.22
C ALA A 200 0.35 1.68 -16.82
N LEU A 201 0.48 1.33 -15.54
CA LEU A 201 -0.28 0.23 -14.93
C LEU A 201 -1.55 0.76 -14.27
N TYR A 202 -2.63 -0.01 -14.34
CA TYR A 202 -3.96 0.36 -13.90
C TYR A 202 -4.53 -0.62 -12.88
N SER A 203 -5.12 -0.09 -11.81
CA SER A 203 -5.96 -0.86 -10.88
C SER A 203 -7.06 0.00 -10.25
N PHE A 204 -7.84 -0.57 -9.34
CA PHE A 204 -8.90 0.10 -8.61
C PHE A 204 -8.60 0.08 -7.12
N HIS A 205 -8.54 1.25 -6.50
CA HIS A 205 -8.56 1.32 -5.06
C HIS A 205 -10.03 1.20 -4.58
N ILE A 206 -10.32 0.12 -3.88
CA ILE A 206 -11.68 -0.29 -3.50
C ILE A 206 -11.94 -0.15 -2.01
N LYS A 207 -13.22 -0.26 -1.65
CA LYS A 207 -13.68 -0.17 -0.27
C LYS A 207 -13.11 -1.28 0.62
N GLY A 208 -12.87 -0.94 1.88
CA GLY A 208 -12.41 -1.88 2.89
C GLY A 208 -13.20 -3.18 2.93
N ARG A 209 -12.48 -4.30 2.90
CA ARG A 209 -12.98 -5.70 2.96
C ARG A 209 -13.73 -6.16 1.70
N LEU A 210 -13.85 -5.32 0.67
CA LEU A 210 -14.41 -5.74 -0.61
C LEU A 210 -13.43 -6.69 -1.31
N GLN A 211 -13.95 -7.79 -1.88
CA GLN A 211 -13.13 -8.86 -2.47
C GLN A 211 -13.27 -8.94 -3.99
N GLU A 212 -14.18 -8.16 -4.56
CA GLU A 212 -14.59 -8.24 -5.95
C GLU A 212 -14.80 -6.85 -6.53
N ILE A 213 -14.54 -6.75 -7.83
CA ILE A 213 -14.85 -5.61 -8.69
C ILE A 213 -15.65 -6.14 -9.88
N PRO A 214 -16.42 -5.27 -10.58
CA PRO A 214 -17.07 -5.64 -11.84
C PRO A 214 -16.14 -6.42 -12.77
N GLU A 215 -16.66 -7.46 -13.40
CA GLU A 215 -15.88 -8.40 -14.21
C GLU A 215 -15.13 -7.67 -15.35
N GLU A 216 -15.78 -6.69 -15.98
CA GLU A 216 -15.19 -5.86 -17.04
C GLU A 216 -13.93 -5.10 -16.58
N PHE A 217 -13.86 -4.71 -15.30
CA PHE A 217 -12.68 -4.05 -14.72
C PHE A 217 -11.60 -5.05 -14.34
N ARG A 218 -12.00 -6.25 -13.88
CA ARG A 218 -11.07 -7.30 -13.48
C ARG A 218 -10.24 -7.82 -14.65
N GLU A 219 -10.84 -7.92 -15.82
CA GLU A 219 -10.17 -8.38 -17.03
C GLU A 219 -9.15 -7.36 -17.56
N THR A 220 -9.48 -6.07 -17.46
CA THR A 220 -8.74 -4.96 -18.08
C THR A 220 -7.63 -4.36 -17.20
N THR A 221 -7.62 -4.63 -15.90
CA THR A 221 -6.63 -4.09 -14.94
C THR A 221 -5.35 -4.92 -14.86
N ASP A 222 -4.23 -4.30 -14.55
CA ASP A 222 -2.91 -4.94 -14.55
C ASP A 222 -2.61 -5.74 -13.26
N PHE A 223 -3.25 -5.36 -12.16
CA PHE A 223 -3.10 -5.99 -10.84
C PHE A 223 -4.33 -5.76 -9.98
N PHE A 224 -4.45 -6.51 -8.88
CA PHE A 224 -5.53 -6.35 -7.91
C PHE A 224 -5.02 -5.60 -6.68
N SER A 225 -5.55 -4.41 -6.42
CA SER A 225 -5.41 -3.73 -5.14
C SER A 225 -6.62 -3.96 -4.24
N TYR A 226 -6.39 -4.07 -2.94
CA TYR A 226 -7.45 -4.18 -1.94
C TYR A 226 -7.10 -3.45 -0.64
N GLN A 227 -8.14 -3.12 0.12
CA GLN A 227 -8.06 -2.49 1.43
C GLN A 227 -8.49 -3.50 2.50
N SER A 228 -7.61 -3.84 3.45
CA SER A 228 -7.98 -4.67 4.61
C SER A 228 -8.29 -3.86 5.87
N GLY A 229 -7.88 -2.58 5.92
CA GLY A 229 -8.14 -1.67 7.03
C GLY A 229 -9.58 -1.11 7.08
N HIS A 230 -9.92 -0.26 8.05
CA HIS A 230 -9.30 -0.12 9.38
C HIS A 230 -10.21 -0.68 10.49
N ASN A 231 -11.17 -1.54 10.13
CA ASN A 231 -12.07 -2.17 11.11
C ASN A 231 -11.34 -3.31 11.84
N LEU A 232 -11.43 -3.32 13.17
CA LEU A 232 -10.78 -4.33 14.02
C LEU A 232 -11.28 -5.75 13.71
N ALA A 233 -12.59 -5.91 13.50
CA ALA A 233 -13.19 -7.19 13.12
C ALA A 233 -12.82 -7.62 11.69
N GLY A 234 -12.29 -6.70 10.88
CA GLY A 234 -11.95 -6.91 9.48
C GLY A 234 -10.50 -7.32 9.23
N GLN A 235 -9.61 -7.34 10.23
CA GLN A 235 -8.17 -7.55 10.02
C GLN A 235 -7.82 -8.85 9.30
N ALA A 236 -8.64 -9.90 9.47
CA ALA A 236 -8.48 -11.16 8.75
C ALA A 236 -8.49 -11.01 7.21
N THR A 237 -9.15 -9.97 6.69
CA THR A 237 -9.18 -9.69 5.24
C THR A 237 -7.81 -9.38 4.65
N ALA A 238 -6.82 -9.05 5.49
CA ALA A 238 -5.44 -8.97 5.06
C ALA A 238 -4.98 -10.28 4.42
N TYR A 239 -5.40 -11.45 4.89
CA TYR A 239 -5.03 -12.73 4.28
C TYR A 239 -6.17 -13.44 3.55
N THR A 240 -7.44 -13.26 3.94
CA THR A 240 -8.52 -14.02 3.31
C THR A 240 -8.78 -13.57 1.88
N ILE A 241 -8.65 -12.27 1.58
CA ILE A 241 -8.84 -11.73 0.23
C ILE A 241 -7.84 -12.35 -0.75
N PRO A 242 -6.51 -12.26 -0.55
CA PRO A 242 -5.57 -12.87 -1.49
C PRO A 242 -5.76 -14.39 -1.61
N GLN A 243 -6.10 -15.09 -0.52
CA GLN A 243 -6.41 -16.53 -0.59
C GLN A 243 -7.64 -16.83 -1.44
N THR A 244 -8.72 -16.05 -1.30
CA THR A 244 -9.93 -16.19 -2.12
C THR A 244 -9.61 -15.95 -3.60
N LEU A 245 -8.87 -14.88 -3.91
CA LEU A 245 -8.46 -14.56 -5.28
C LEU A 245 -7.64 -15.70 -5.92
N LEU A 246 -6.67 -16.26 -5.19
CA LEU A 246 -5.88 -17.39 -5.68
C LEU A 246 -6.72 -18.65 -5.89
N LYS A 247 -7.68 -18.95 -5.01
CA LYS A 247 -8.63 -20.06 -5.19
C LYS A 247 -9.53 -19.89 -6.41
N MET A 248 -9.81 -18.64 -6.79
CA MET A 248 -10.53 -18.29 -8.02
C MET A 248 -9.64 -18.26 -9.27
N GLY A 249 -8.35 -18.62 -9.15
CA GLY A 249 -7.42 -18.66 -10.29
C GLY A 249 -6.84 -17.30 -10.69
N TYR A 250 -6.94 -16.27 -9.84
CA TYR A 250 -6.32 -14.98 -10.13
C TYR A 250 -4.78 -15.10 -10.17
N SER A 251 -4.17 -14.65 -11.27
CA SER A 251 -2.75 -14.89 -11.56
C SER A 251 -1.90 -13.63 -11.70
N LYS A 252 -2.54 -12.45 -11.78
CA LYS A 252 -1.88 -11.14 -11.83
C LYS A 252 -1.39 -10.74 -10.42
N PRO A 253 -0.54 -9.69 -10.29
CA PRO A 253 -0.07 -9.21 -9.00
C PRO A 253 -1.22 -8.82 -8.06
N ILE A 254 -1.04 -9.04 -6.76
CA ILE A 254 -2.00 -8.65 -5.71
C ILE A 254 -1.24 -7.79 -4.69
N VAL A 255 -1.80 -6.63 -4.34
CA VAL A 255 -1.23 -5.67 -3.38
C VAL A 255 -2.28 -5.28 -2.35
N ASN A 256 -1.93 -5.34 -1.07
CA ASN A 256 -2.75 -4.69 -0.03
C ASN A 256 -2.36 -3.22 0.05
N THR A 257 -3.21 -2.35 -0.50
CA THR A 257 -2.90 -0.92 -0.68
C THR A 257 -3.35 -0.05 0.49
N GLU A 258 -4.10 -0.62 1.43
CA GLU A 258 -4.57 0.11 2.61
C GLU A 258 -4.91 -0.89 3.76
N PRO A 259 -3.88 -1.42 4.45
CA PRO A 259 -4.05 -2.14 5.70
C PRO A 259 -4.41 -1.21 6.87
N CYS A 260 -4.40 -1.69 8.11
CA CYS A 260 -4.51 -0.80 9.26
C CYS A 260 -3.36 0.23 9.27
N TYR A 261 -3.70 1.50 9.49
CA TYR A 261 -2.70 2.55 9.62
C TYR A 261 -2.14 2.60 11.03
N GLU A 262 -0.85 2.86 11.16
CA GLU A 262 -0.23 2.96 12.46
C GLU A 262 -0.80 4.15 13.25
N GLN A 263 -1.16 3.91 14.50
CA GLN A 263 -1.83 4.84 15.40
C GLN A 263 -3.19 5.37 14.92
N ILE A 264 -3.80 4.82 13.86
CA ILE A 264 -5.22 5.12 13.61
C ILE A 264 -6.03 4.52 14.74
N SER A 265 -7.00 5.28 15.26
CA SER A 265 -7.88 4.71 16.27
C SER A 265 -8.73 3.62 15.66
N TYR A 266 -9.26 2.75 16.50
CA TYR A 266 -10.27 1.81 16.02
C TYR A 266 -11.49 2.60 15.56
N SER A 267 -12.06 2.20 14.42
CA SER A 267 -13.27 2.82 13.91
C SER A 267 -14.45 2.60 14.87
N ARG A 268 -15.53 3.35 14.66
CA ARG A 268 -16.78 3.36 15.43
C ARG A 268 -16.59 3.86 16.86
N ASN A 269 -15.71 4.85 17.06
CA ASN A 269 -15.43 5.47 18.36
C ASN A 269 -14.95 4.47 19.41
N LEU A 270 -14.31 3.37 18.98
CA LEU A 270 -13.77 2.37 19.88
C LEU A 270 -12.44 2.87 20.45
N TYR A 271 -12.27 2.75 21.77
CA TYR A 271 -11.04 3.14 22.44
C TYR A 271 -9.88 2.21 22.05
N GLY A 272 -8.77 2.80 21.63
CA GLY A 272 -7.57 2.10 21.23
C GLY A 272 -7.08 2.55 19.85
N ARG A 273 -5.82 2.22 19.55
CA ARG A 273 -5.14 2.56 18.31
C ARG A 273 -4.35 1.36 17.83
N TYR A 274 -4.27 1.19 16.52
CA TYR A 274 -3.39 0.20 15.93
C TYR A 274 -1.94 0.52 16.26
N ARG A 275 -1.21 -0.50 16.69
CA ARG A 275 0.18 -0.44 17.11
C ARG A 275 1.09 -1.05 16.05
N PRO A 276 2.43 -0.87 16.13
CA PRO A 276 3.36 -1.42 15.15
C PRO A 276 3.16 -2.92 14.90
N GLU A 277 2.90 -3.70 15.95
CA GLU A 277 2.63 -5.14 15.86
C GLU A 277 1.39 -5.46 15.02
N ASN A 278 0.35 -4.61 15.04
CA ASN A 278 -0.84 -4.82 14.22
C ASN A 278 -0.54 -4.57 12.74
N VAL A 279 0.29 -3.56 12.45
CA VAL A 279 0.74 -3.25 11.09
C VAL A 279 1.60 -4.39 10.55
N ARG A 280 2.56 -4.88 11.35
CA ARG A 280 3.39 -6.05 11.00
C ARG A 280 2.53 -7.28 10.75
N GLN A 281 1.58 -7.56 11.65
CA GLN A 281 0.66 -8.69 11.50
C GLN A 281 -0.14 -8.61 10.19
N ALA A 282 -0.75 -7.46 9.89
CA ALA A 282 -1.50 -7.27 8.65
C ALA A 282 -0.61 -7.45 7.41
N ALA A 283 0.58 -6.86 7.41
CA ALA A 283 1.52 -6.88 6.30
C ALA A 283 2.05 -8.29 6.01
N TRP A 284 2.61 -8.97 7.02
CA TRP A 284 3.12 -10.33 6.86
C TRP A 284 2.01 -11.31 6.51
N SER A 285 0.83 -11.15 7.12
CA SER A 285 -0.31 -12.01 6.81
C SER A 285 -0.74 -11.85 5.36
N ALA A 286 -0.80 -10.62 4.85
CA ALA A 286 -1.17 -10.36 3.46
C ALA A 286 -0.18 -10.95 2.47
N VAL A 287 1.10 -10.64 2.65
CA VAL A 287 2.16 -10.98 1.71
C VAL A 287 2.35 -12.49 1.61
N LEU A 288 2.42 -13.19 2.75
CA LEU A 288 2.57 -14.65 2.79
C LEU A 288 1.29 -15.40 2.40
N SER A 289 0.16 -14.71 2.20
CA SER A 289 -1.12 -15.31 1.79
C SER A 289 -1.48 -15.08 0.32
N GLY A 290 -0.62 -14.40 -0.43
CA GLY A 290 -0.78 -14.22 -1.88
C GLY A 290 -0.67 -12.79 -2.37
N ALA A 291 -0.80 -11.79 -1.48
CA ALA A 291 -0.51 -10.38 -1.81
C ALA A 291 1.00 -10.11 -1.89
N SER A 292 1.71 -10.98 -2.60
CA SER A 292 3.16 -11.06 -2.60
C SER A 292 3.85 -10.01 -3.48
N ALA A 293 3.08 -9.26 -4.27
CA ALA A 293 3.62 -8.20 -5.10
C ALA A 293 3.92 -6.92 -4.31
N GLY A 294 3.26 -6.72 -3.16
CA GLY A 294 3.54 -5.58 -2.31
C GLY A 294 2.58 -5.34 -1.16
N ILE A 295 2.94 -4.32 -0.39
CA ILE A 295 2.20 -3.77 0.75
C ILE A 295 2.31 -2.25 0.73
N THR A 296 1.25 -1.57 1.14
CA THR A 296 1.28 -0.13 1.43
C THR A 296 1.18 0.08 2.93
N TYR A 297 2.06 0.90 3.49
CA TYR A 297 1.99 1.40 4.85
C TYR A 297 1.15 2.68 4.91
N GLY A 298 0.54 2.96 6.07
CA GLY A 298 0.08 4.31 6.36
C GLY A 298 0.13 4.60 7.84
N ALA A 299 0.11 5.89 8.17
CA ALA A 299 0.23 6.40 9.52
C ALA A 299 -0.80 7.50 9.78
N HIS A 300 -1.41 7.46 10.96
CA HIS A 300 -2.43 8.42 11.35
C HIS A 300 -1.81 9.78 11.69
N GLY A 301 -1.81 10.66 10.69
CA GLY A 301 -1.14 11.95 10.69
C GLY A 301 -0.51 12.25 9.33
N ILE A 302 -0.14 11.22 8.57
CA ILE A 302 0.42 11.36 7.22
C ILE A 302 -0.67 11.41 6.15
N TRP A 303 -1.63 10.48 6.16
CA TRP A 303 -2.64 10.36 5.08
C TRP A 303 -3.42 11.67 4.85
N SER A 304 -3.82 12.32 5.94
CA SER A 304 -4.57 13.58 6.00
C SER A 304 -3.66 14.79 6.23
N TRP A 305 -2.35 14.58 6.34
CA TRP A 305 -1.34 15.59 6.62
C TRP A 305 -1.69 16.52 7.79
N HIS A 306 -1.78 15.96 8.99
CA HIS A 306 -2.27 16.66 10.16
C HIS A 306 -1.18 17.49 10.84
N THR A 307 -1.52 18.72 11.25
CA THR A 307 -0.71 19.53 12.15
C THR A 307 -1.49 19.73 13.44
N THR A 308 -0.82 19.67 14.59
CA THR A 308 -1.46 19.86 15.90
C THR A 308 -2.32 21.13 15.93
N GLY A 309 -3.60 20.99 16.28
CA GLY A 309 -4.55 22.10 16.36
C GLY A 309 -5.27 22.44 15.03
N ALA A 310 -4.88 21.81 13.91
CA ALA A 310 -5.67 21.88 12.69
C ALA A 310 -7.02 21.18 12.86
N SER A 311 -8.03 21.62 12.11
CA SER A 311 -9.23 20.81 11.96
C SER A 311 -8.87 19.47 11.32
N PHE A 312 -9.52 18.40 11.75
CA PHE A 312 -9.47 17.12 11.07
C PHE A 312 -10.89 16.78 10.67
N GLY A 313 -11.06 16.33 9.43
CA GLY A 313 -12.37 16.02 8.86
C GLY A 313 -13.18 15.22 9.86
N ILE A 314 -14.38 15.70 10.18
CA ILE A 314 -15.29 15.05 11.11
C ILE A 314 -15.60 13.68 10.52
N VAL A 315 -14.88 12.65 10.97
CA VAL A 315 -15.22 11.26 10.65
C VAL A 315 -16.38 10.86 11.56
N GLU A 316 -17.50 11.60 11.56
CA GLU A 316 -18.72 11.19 12.26
C GLU A 316 -19.22 9.83 11.73
N GLY A 317 -18.85 9.48 10.48
CA GLY A 317 -19.19 8.21 9.85
C GLY A 317 -18.37 7.00 10.33
N GLU A 318 -17.04 7.11 10.40
CA GLU A 318 -16.14 6.00 10.83
C GLU A 318 -15.61 6.17 12.26
N GLY A 319 -15.82 7.29 12.94
CA GLY A 319 -15.52 7.48 14.36
C GLY A 319 -14.05 7.35 14.74
N PHE A 320 -13.14 7.94 13.96
CA PHE A 320 -11.72 8.00 14.30
C PHE A 320 -11.42 9.16 15.27
N ASP A 321 -10.46 8.96 16.16
CA ASP A 321 -9.92 9.96 17.09
C ASP A 321 -8.97 10.93 16.35
N THR A 322 -8.45 11.95 17.03
CA THR A 322 -7.56 12.96 16.44
C THR A 322 -6.25 12.31 15.92
N PRO A 323 -5.74 12.72 14.74
CA PRO A 323 -4.45 12.26 14.22
C PRO A 323 -3.27 12.81 15.01
N PHE A 324 -2.08 12.23 14.80
CA PHE A 324 -0.83 12.82 15.29
C PHE A 324 -0.36 13.93 14.37
N ASP A 325 0.48 14.83 14.88
CA ASP A 325 1.25 15.72 14.00
C ASP A 325 2.04 14.88 12.99
N TRP A 326 2.00 15.27 11.72
CA TRP A 326 2.62 14.53 10.63
C TRP A 326 4.12 14.33 10.88
N ARG A 327 4.79 15.27 11.58
CA ARG A 327 6.24 15.17 11.90
C ARG A 327 6.55 14.06 12.88
N ASP A 328 5.60 13.73 13.76
CA ASP A 328 5.71 12.63 14.70
C ASP A 328 5.27 11.33 14.04
N ALA A 329 4.17 11.36 13.29
CA ALA A 329 3.69 10.21 12.51
C ALA A 329 4.72 9.69 11.49
N LEU A 330 5.53 10.58 10.90
CA LEU A 330 6.60 10.22 9.96
C LEU A 330 7.68 9.35 10.61
N LYS A 331 7.86 9.46 11.93
CA LYS A 331 8.90 8.76 12.71
C LYS A 331 8.39 7.45 13.33
N PHE A 332 7.14 7.09 13.10
CA PHE A 332 6.58 5.86 13.65
C PHE A 332 7.37 4.61 13.20
N PRO A 333 7.63 3.66 14.12
CA PRO A 333 8.54 2.56 13.87
C PRO A 333 8.03 1.57 12.82
N GLY A 334 6.71 1.43 12.62
CA GLY A 334 6.13 0.51 11.65
C GLY A 334 6.56 0.79 10.22
N ALA A 335 6.93 2.05 9.90
CA ALA A 335 7.51 2.39 8.59
C ALA A 335 8.82 1.64 8.31
N THR A 336 9.71 1.56 9.31
CA THR A 336 10.97 0.81 9.23
C THR A 336 10.74 -0.71 9.22
N ASP A 337 9.68 -1.17 9.88
CA ASP A 337 9.29 -2.59 9.86
C ASP A 337 8.94 -3.07 8.45
N MET A 338 8.35 -2.19 7.64
CA MET A 338 8.04 -2.52 6.25
C MET A 338 9.29 -2.59 5.36
N THR A 339 10.35 -1.85 5.71
CA THR A 339 11.67 -2.01 5.07
C THR A 339 12.23 -3.42 5.26
N LEU A 340 12.11 -3.95 6.48
CA LEU A 340 12.50 -5.32 6.79
C LEU A 340 11.68 -6.32 5.97
N LEU A 341 10.37 -6.12 5.87
CA LEU A 341 9.50 -6.95 5.03
C LEU A 341 9.99 -6.97 3.58
N LYS A 342 10.17 -5.81 2.97
CA LYS A 342 10.70 -5.69 1.59
C LYS A 342 12.04 -6.41 1.44
N THR A 343 12.94 -6.27 2.41
CA THR A 343 14.26 -6.92 2.40
C THR A 343 14.15 -8.45 2.39
N VAL A 344 13.27 -9.02 3.22
CA VAL A 344 13.00 -10.47 3.24
C VAL A 344 12.43 -10.93 1.91
N MET A 345 11.46 -10.18 1.35
CA MET A 345 10.84 -10.51 0.06
C MET A 345 11.87 -10.51 -1.07
N GLN A 346 12.74 -9.50 -1.12
CA GLN A 346 13.80 -9.41 -2.13
C GLN A 346 14.89 -10.48 -1.95
N ARG A 347 15.14 -10.93 -0.72
CA ARG A 347 16.15 -11.95 -0.42
C ARG A 347 15.68 -13.37 -0.72
N TYR A 348 14.49 -13.74 -0.28
CA TYR A 348 14.02 -15.14 -0.32
C TYR A 348 13.01 -15.40 -1.44
N PHE A 349 12.30 -14.38 -1.93
CA PHE A 349 11.19 -14.56 -2.87
C PHE A 349 11.40 -13.81 -4.19
N ILE A 350 12.65 -13.69 -4.64
CA ILE A 350 13.01 -12.95 -5.87
C ILE A 350 12.28 -13.51 -7.11
N LYS A 351 12.11 -14.84 -7.19
CA LYS A 351 11.38 -15.53 -8.28
C LYS A 351 9.88 -15.68 -8.01
N GLY A 352 9.39 -15.22 -6.86
CA GLY A 352 8.00 -15.34 -6.44
C GLY A 352 7.84 -16.02 -5.08
N CYS A 353 6.67 -15.82 -4.50
CA CYS A 353 6.26 -16.28 -3.18
C CYS A 353 4.99 -17.11 -3.33
N LEU A 354 5.03 -18.37 -2.90
CA LEU A 354 3.94 -19.33 -3.00
C LEU A 354 3.36 -19.58 -1.60
N PRO A 355 2.12 -19.11 -1.32
CA PRO A 355 1.47 -19.36 -0.04
C PRO A 355 1.30 -20.85 0.24
N ILE A 356 1.49 -21.25 1.49
CA ILE A 356 1.31 -22.64 1.91
C ILE A 356 0.02 -22.74 2.74
N SER A 357 -0.94 -23.50 2.23
CA SER A 357 -2.28 -23.64 2.80
C SER A 357 -2.32 -24.54 4.04
N GLU A 358 -1.39 -25.50 4.15
CA GLU A 358 -1.53 -26.69 5.01
C GLU A 358 -0.72 -26.74 6.33
N PRO A 359 0.42 -26.04 6.56
CA PRO A 359 1.10 -26.10 7.87
C PRO A 359 0.32 -25.37 8.98
N VAL A 360 -0.87 -24.85 8.64
CA VAL A 360 -1.56 -23.82 9.41
C VAL A 360 -3.05 -24.11 9.61
N ALA A 361 -3.56 -25.26 9.15
CA ALA A 361 -4.97 -25.61 9.29
C ALA A 361 -5.44 -25.58 10.76
N GLU A 362 -4.56 -25.91 11.71
CA GLU A 362 -4.86 -25.90 13.15
C GLU A 362 -4.66 -24.52 13.83
N LYS A 363 -3.94 -23.57 13.19
CA LYS A 363 -3.56 -22.27 13.80
C LYS A 363 -3.74 -21.11 12.82
N PRO A 364 -4.98 -20.69 12.52
CA PRO A 364 -5.30 -19.83 11.39
C PRO A 364 -4.70 -18.41 11.42
N SER A 365 -3.90 -18.02 12.41
CA SER A 365 -3.17 -16.74 12.45
C SER A 365 -1.71 -16.85 11.97
N ILE A 366 -1.12 -18.04 11.92
CA ILE A 366 0.24 -18.26 11.38
C ILE A 366 0.18 -18.19 9.85
N ARG A 367 1.19 -17.62 9.19
CA ARG A 367 1.24 -17.61 7.70
C ARG A 367 2.58 -18.06 7.21
N ALA A 368 2.59 -18.82 6.12
CA ALA A 368 3.80 -19.36 5.56
C ALA A 368 3.77 -19.29 4.04
N ALA A 369 4.93 -19.07 3.44
CA ALA A 369 5.15 -19.17 2.02
C ALA A 369 6.51 -19.80 1.72
N ASN A 370 6.61 -20.47 0.57
CA ASN A 370 7.88 -20.94 0.02
C ASN A 370 8.24 -20.20 -1.27
N ASP A 371 9.53 -20.16 -1.56
CA ASP A 371 10.02 -19.65 -2.84
C ASP A 371 9.74 -20.66 -3.96
N ARG A 372 9.87 -20.23 -5.22
CA ARG A 372 9.56 -21.11 -6.36
C ARG A 372 10.50 -22.30 -6.51
N ASP A 373 11.72 -22.25 -5.98
CA ASP A 373 12.69 -23.34 -6.07
C ASP A 373 12.57 -24.32 -4.88
N GLY A 374 11.89 -23.94 -3.80
CA GLY A 374 11.73 -24.79 -2.61
C GLY A 374 12.99 -24.83 -1.74
N ASP A 375 13.76 -23.75 -1.74
CA ASP A 375 15.02 -23.56 -1.00
C ASP A 375 14.85 -22.66 0.23
N ALA A 376 13.75 -21.92 0.33
CA ALA A 376 13.43 -21.10 1.47
C ALA A 376 11.93 -21.12 1.78
N TYR A 377 11.64 -21.24 3.08
CA TYR A 377 10.32 -21.04 3.65
C TYR A 377 10.38 -19.89 4.64
N VAL A 378 9.38 -19.02 4.61
CA VAL A 378 9.21 -17.94 5.58
C VAL A 378 7.86 -18.12 6.27
N ILE A 379 7.88 -18.13 7.60
CA ILE A 379 6.71 -18.31 8.46
C ILE A 379 6.58 -17.08 9.37
N TYR A 380 5.45 -16.42 9.33
CA TYR A 380 5.05 -15.43 10.32
C TYR A 380 4.32 -16.10 11.48
N VAL A 381 4.81 -15.88 12.69
CA VAL A 381 4.35 -16.50 13.93
C VAL A 381 3.90 -15.42 14.92
N PRO A 382 2.59 -15.11 15.01
CA PRO A 382 2.09 -14.06 15.91
C PRO A 382 2.32 -14.36 17.39
N THR A 383 2.32 -15.63 17.77
CA THR A 383 2.53 -16.08 19.15
C THR A 383 3.37 -17.34 19.12
N ASN A 384 4.43 -17.35 19.93
CA ASN A 384 5.39 -18.45 19.95
C ASN A 384 4.69 -19.77 20.26
N THR A 385 5.04 -20.79 19.49
CA THR A 385 4.43 -22.12 19.60
C THR A 385 5.32 -23.14 18.91
N VAL A 386 5.17 -24.41 19.26
CA VAL A 386 5.85 -25.49 18.54
C VAL A 386 5.32 -25.50 17.11
N LEU A 387 6.24 -25.42 16.14
CA LEU A 387 5.92 -25.44 14.72
C LEU A 387 6.14 -26.84 14.16
N ASP A 388 5.10 -27.36 13.51
CA ASP A 388 5.20 -28.53 12.66
C ASP A 388 5.63 -28.10 11.26
N LEU A 389 6.80 -28.55 10.85
CA LEU A 389 7.45 -28.21 9.58
C LEU A 389 7.27 -29.31 8.54
N THR A 390 6.36 -30.28 8.74
CA THR A 390 6.14 -31.40 7.81
C THR A 390 5.77 -30.94 6.39
N GLN A 391 5.08 -29.81 6.27
CA GLN A 391 4.70 -29.23 4.98
C GLN A 391 5.87 -28.50 4.28
N MET A 392 7.03 -28.37 4.93
CA MET A 392 8.25 -27.87 4.32
C MET A 392 8.95 -28.99 3.56
N THR A 393 8.30 -29.46 2.51
CA THR A 393 8.77 -30.61 1.74
C THR A 393 10.22 -30.43 1.28
N GLY A 394 11.03 -31.46 1.48
CA GLY A 394 12.46 -31.45 1.14
C GLY A 394 13.37 -30.74 2.15
N MET A 395 12.85 -30.22 3.27
CA MET A 395 13.61 -29.63 4.37
C MET A 395 13.54 -30.48 5.64
N ASN A 396 14.67 -30.65 6.31
CA ASN A 396 14.76 -31.29 7.62
C ASN A 396 16.04 -30.86 8.35
N ARG A 397 16.20 -31.33 9.59
CA ARG A 397 17.39 -31.06 10.42
C ARG A 397 18.75 -31.30 9.73
N ALA A 398 18.85 -32.26 8.81
CA ALA A 398 20.11 -32.62 8.17
C ALA A 398 20.48 -31.70 6.98
N ASN A 399 19.52 -30.97 6.40
CA ASN A 399 19.74 -30.20 5.17
C ASN A 399 19.21 -28.75 5.23
N ALA A 400 18.64 -28.32 6.35
CA ALA A 400 18.07 -26.99 6.50
C ALA A 400 18.43 -26.32 7.84
N ARG A 401 18.69 -25.02 7.78
CA ARG A 401 18.89 -24.15 8.94
C ARG A 401 17.60 -23.40 9.27
N ILE A 402 17.36 -23.18 10.56
CA ILE A 402 16.26 -22.35 11.03
C ILE A 402 16.83 -21.07 11.64
N THR A 403 16.32 -19.92 11.17
CA THR A 403 16.58 -18.60 11.74
C THR A 403 15.28 -18.02 12.26
N VAL A 404 15.29 -17.49 13.48
CA VAL A 404 14.15 -16.77 14.05
C VAL A 404 14.52 -15.31 14.19
N LEU A 405 13.67 -14.44 13.68
CA LEU A 405 13.76 -13.00 13.85
C LEU A 405 12.61 -12.55 14.73
N ASP A 406 12.92 -12.02 15.90
CA ASP A 406 11.96 -11.28 16.72
C ASP A 406 11.70 -9.94 16.04
N LEU A 407 10.46 -9.71 15.58
CA LEU A 407 10.13 -8.50 14.84
C LEU A 407 9.99 -7.28 15.74
N ASP A 408 9.87 -7.43 17.05
CA ASP A 408 9.82 -6.29 17.96
C ASP A 408 11.23 -5.83 18.32
N SER A 409 12.05 -6.74 18.86
CA SER A 409 13.42 -6.43 19.31
C SER A 409 14.46 -6.41 18.19
N LYS A 410 14.10 -6.90 16.98
CA LYS A 410 14.99 -7.11 15.82
C LYS A 410 16.15 -8.06 16.08
N GLN A 411 16.08 -8.85 17.16
CA GLN A 411 17.08 -9.85 17.47
C GLN A 411 16.92 -11.08 16.57
N VAL A 412 18.06 -11.64 16.19
CA VAL A 412 18.14 -12.86 15.37
C VAL A 412 18.72 -13.98 16.21
N GLU A 413 18.08 -15.14 16.17
CA GLU A 413 18.56 -16.35 16.85
C GLU A 413 18.43 -17.60 15.96
N HIS A 414 19.13 -18.66 16.35
CA HIS A 414 19.06 -19.95 15.68
C HIS A 414 17.90 -20.78 16.25
N GLY A 415 17.03 -21.26 15.38
CA GLY A 415 15.96 -22.17 15.77
C GLY A 415 16.49 -23.56 16.09
N VAL A 416 15.84 -24.24 17.05
CA VAL A 416 16.24 -25.59 17.49
C VAL A 416 15.27 -26.63 16.95
N TRP A 417 15.81 -27.62 16.24
CA TRP A 417 15.04 -28.80 15.82
C TRP A 417 14.79 -29.73 17.02
N MET A 418 13.52 -29.98 17.35
CA MET A 418 13.13 -31.02 18.34
C MET A 418 13.17 -32.41 17.72
N THR A 419 12.69 -32.52 16.48
CA THR A 419 12.68 -33.74 15.65
C THR A 419 13.12 -33.37 14.23
N SER A 420 13.09 -34.31 13.29
CA SER A 420 13.39 -34.02 11.87
C SER A 420 12.46 -32.98 11.24
N ASN A 421 11.26 -32.80 11.79
CA ASN A 421 10.17 -32.00 11.23
C ASN A 421 9.49 -31.07 12.26
N LYS A 422 10.01 -30.91 13.48
CA LYS A 422 9.45 -30.00 14.49
C LYS A 422 10.49 -29.05 15.01
N MET A 423 10.10 -27.78 15.15
CA MET A 423 10.91 -26.73 15.76
C MET A 423 10.45 -26.48 17.19
N ALA A 424 11.41 -26.32 18.11
CA ALA A 424 11.18 -25.91 19.49
C ALA A 424 10.67 -24.47 19.58
N LEU A 425 10.19 -24.09 20.77
CA LEU A 425 9.91 -22.69 21.08
C LEU A 425 11.20 -21.84 20.95
N SER A 426 11.07 -20.68 20.33
CA SER A 426 12.11 -19.64 20.26
C SER A 426 12.14 -18.79 21.54
N SER A 427 13.12 -17.90 21.71
CA SER A 427 13.08 -16.88 22.76
C SER A 427 12.16 -15.72 22.39
N ALA A 428 11.93 -15.48 21.09
CA ALA A 428 10.89 -14.57 20.62
C ALA A 428 9.50 -15.04 21.08
N LEU A 429 8.86 -14.30 22.00
CA LEU A 429 7.60 -14.70 22.64
C LEU A 429 6.36 -14.52 21.73
N SER A 430 6.43 -13.58 20.79
CA SER A 430 5.37 -13.23 19.86
C SER A 430 5.94 -12.51 18.65
N ASP A 431 5.12 -12.35 17.62
CA ASP A 431 5.41 -11.51 16.46
C ASP A 431 6.80 -11.76 15.86
N SER A 432 7.04 -13.02 15.48
CA SER A 432 8.33 -13.45 14.95
C SER A 432 8.23 -13.93 13.51
N LEU A 433 9.36 -13.90 12.83
CA LEU A 433 9.54 -14.47 11.50
C LEU A 433 10.51 -15.64 11.60
N VAL A 434 10.05 -16.83 11.23
CA VAL A 434 10.88 -18.03 11.14
C VAL A 434 11.23 -18.28 9.68
N VAL A 435 12.53 -18.34 9.39
CA VAL A 435 13.05 -18.68 8.06
C VAL A 435 13.68 -20.06 8.11
N VAL A 436 13.18 -20.99 7.31
CA VAL A 436 13.75 -22.33 7.13
C VAL A 436 14.39 -22.37 5.74
N GLN A 437 15.71 -22.51 5.69
CA GLN A 437 16.48 -22.39 4.46
C GLN A 437 17.35 -23.61 4.23
N ARG A 438 17.41 -24.11 2.98
CA ARG A 438 18.34 -25.17 2.59
C ARG A 438 19.77 -24.73 2.86
N MET A 439 20.56 -25.64 3.43
CA MET A 439 22.00 -25.43 3.55
C MET A 439 22.64 -25.70 2.19
N GLU A 440 23.52 -24.82 1.73
CA GLU A 440 24.35 -25.10 0.55
C GLU A 440 25.27 -26.29 0.88
N ASP A 441 25.54 -27.16 -0.11
CA ASP A 441 26.27 -28.43 0.04
C ASP A 441 27.67 -28.30 0.69
N ASN A 442 28.19 -27.07 0.82
CA ASN A 442 29.49 -26.76 1.43
C ASN A 442 29.45 -26.21 2.87
N GLN A 443 28.30 -26.23 3.57
CA GLN A 443 28.27 -25.94 5.02
C GLN A 443 28.29 -27.17 5.93
N ASN A 444 28.42 -28.37 5.35
CA ASN A 444 28.77 -29.58 6.10
C ASN A 444 30.30 -29.72 6.25
N VAL A 445 30.96 -28.76 6.89
CA VAL A 445 32.29 -28.99 7.47
C VAL A 445 32.40 -28.27 8.81
N GLN A 446 32.33 -29.11 9.85
CA GLN A 446 32.69 -28.94 11.28
C GLN A 446 31.71 -28.24 12.22
#